data_AF-A0AA39D195-F1
#
_entry.id   AF-A0AA39D195-F1
#
_cell.length_a   1.000
_cell.length_b   1.000
_cell.length_c   1.000
_cell.angle_alpha   90.00
_cell.angle_beta   90.00
_cell.angle_gamma   90.00
#
_symmetry.space_group_name_H-M   'P 1'
#
loop_
_entity.id
_entity.type
_entity.pdbx_description
1 polymer ?
#
loop_
_entity_poly.entity_id
_entity_poly.type
_entity_poly.pdbx_seq_one_letter_code
_entity_poly.pdbx_strand_id
1 'polypeptide(L)'
;MSDSPITNAPVGPQEKPILDKLILVRDKLLLLKQDKSTYVKSSDVIPLYDQVIEQVSILNDVRGPEHLVQNRVDTVLDDCLQLISLFFMAVGRNHEAPALYAMTGNIMRLCHHLKEAAFYSKKDLTSLENTLDKMQATLEQGKDVYSDHLLTRIQYRLEICKAMLKELSDFLSTLSPDMVPVWEKLVSILRAIAALNTRSKVKFETPVVSSTSRANCQLQYSHKDLDELRGELLNIQATMKDGKLPDKTGVASSGQDLVVPLLTRCLKFTDIVHERYGRTFNRNNPQANKDYRQGKIDERFKDIYDKLLEIRNQLERLTMTQAWSLRETDLFMWQRKLDRIDDSRRDGNFFDAEGHPADLHAQRTLLYLIRRGYAYIYQLLIASEPVSEALLPIYNQLLTLRRCLVEVKKAGGVSNPRELYPYSMKLNSIDNMRVDGKFQIGKDIPEGQGAVNDLLAECYDLAYELRTAAEQESNDE
;
A
#
# COMPACT_ATOMS: atom_id res chain seq x y z
N MET A 1 -3.96 -15.75 -18.49
CA MET A 1 -3.78 -14.77 -19.58
C MET A 1 -3.59 -13.40 -18.97
N SER A 2 -2.39 -12.85 -19.15
CA SER A 2 -1.72 -11.89 -18.27
C SER A 2 -1.53 -10.50 -18.89
N ASP A 3 -2.24 -10.16 -19.96
CA ASP A 3 -2.01 -8.87 -20.62
C ASP A 3 -2.73 -7.74 -19.88
N SER A 4 -1.95 -6.75 -19.42
CA SER A 4 -2.44 -5.42 -19.04
C SER A 4 -2.88 -4.67 -20.30
N PRO A 5 -3.85 -3.73 -20.25
CA PRO A 5 -4.51 -3.20 -21.45
C PRO A 5 -3.67 -2.25 -22.31
N ILE A 6 -2.41 -2.00 -21.96
CA ILE A 6 -1.63 -0.88 -22.51
C ILE A 6 -0.36 -1.43 -23.17
N THR A 7 -0.47 -1.74 -24.47
CA THR A 7 0.44 -1.37 -25.57
C THR A 7 0.19 -2.29 -26.78
N ASN A 8 -0.26 -1.70 -27.89
CA ASN A 8 -0.55 -2.40 -29.15
C ASN A 8 0.56 -2.26 -30.21
N ALA A 9 1.71 -1.68 -29.85
CA ALA A 9 2.81 -1.52 -30.79
C ALA A 9 3.38 -2.91 -31.15
N PRO A 10 3.54 -3.22 -32.45
CA PRO A 10 4.05 -4.51 -32.88
C PRO A 10 5.49 -4.70 -32.41
N VAL A 11 5.80 -5.89 -31.90
CA VAL A 11 7.15 -6.24 -31.45
C VAL A 11 8.04 -6.46 -32.66
N GLY A 12 9.13 -5.70 -32.74
CA GLY A 12 10.11 -5.79 -33.83
C GLY A 12 10.77 -7.18 -33.90
N PRO A 13 11.22 -7.63 -35.09
CA PRO A 13 11.77 -8.98 -35.27
C PRO A 13 13.00 -9.25 -34.41
N GLN A 14 13.82 -8.22 -34.12
CA GLN A 14 14.99 -8.33 -33.24
C GLN A 14 14.62 -8.43 -31.75
N GLU A 15 13.45 -7.91 -31.35
CA GLU A 15 13.00 -7.96 -29.96
C GLU A 15 12.18 -9.21 -29.63
N LYS A 16 11.69 -9.96 -30.62
CA LYS A 16 10.92 -11.20 -30.40
C LYS A 16 11.67 -12.25 -29.58
N PRO A 17 12.96 -12.56 -29.86
CA PRO A 17 13.70 -13.53 -29.05
C PRO A 17 13.86 -13.09 -27.59
N ILE A 18 13.97 -11.77 -27.36
CA ILE A 18 14.06 -11.17 -26.02
C ILE A 18 12.74 -11.35 -25.29
N LEU A 19 11.62 -11.04 -25.96
CA LEU A 19 10.28 -11.25 -25.43
C LEU A 19 10.04 -12.70 -25.02
N ASP A 20 10.38 -13.66 -25.88
CA ASP A 20 10.16 -15.09 -25.61
C ASP A 20 10.94 -15.54 -24.37
N LYS A 21 12.20 -15.11 -24.23
CA LYS A 21 13.01 -15.39 -23.04
C LYS A 21 12.42 -14.75 -21.78
N LEU A 22 11.98 -13.49 -21.85
CA LEU A 22 11.36 -12.79 -20.72
C LEU A 22 10.05 -13.45 -20.28
N ILE A 23 9.22 -13.91 -21.22
CA ILE A 23 8.00 -14.66 -20.92
C ILE A 23 8.34 -15.94 -20.14
N LEU A 24 9.35 -16.70 -20.59
CA LEU A 24 9.79 -17.91 -19.89
C LEU A 24 10.27 -17.60 -18.47
N VAL A 25 11.04 -16.53 -18.27
CA VAL A 25 11.49 -16.13 -16.93
C VAL A 25 10.32 -15.70 -16.05
N ARG A 26 9.39 -14.90 -16.59
CA ARG A 26 8.16 -14.51 -15.88
C ARG A 26 7.37 -15.73 -15.43
N ASP A 27 7.19 -16.72 -16.30
CA ASP A 27 6.41 -17.90 -16.00
C ASP A 27 7.10 -18.75 -14.90
N LYS A 28 8.44 -18.86 -14.93
CA LYS A 28 9.22 -19.47 -13.82
C LYS A 28 9.05 -18.71 -12.50
N LEU A 29 9.11 -17.38 -12.52
CA LEU A 29 8.88 -16.54 -11.33
C LEU A 29 7.46 -16.73 -10.77
N LEU A 30 6.46 -16.84 -11.65
CA LEU A 30 5.07 -17.10 -11.25
C LEU A 30 4.89 -18.50 -10.66
N LEU A 31 5.59 -19.52 -11.19
CA LEU A 31 5.59 -20.87 -10.61
C LEU A 31 6.24 -20.87 -9.22
N LEU A 32 7.41 -20.25 -9.08
CA LEU A 32 8.11 -20.11 -7.79
C LEU A 32 7.24 -19.38 -6.75
N LYS A 33 6.46 -18.40 -7.19
CA LYS A 33 5.51 -17.67 -6.33
C LYS A 33 4.39 -18.59 -5.82
N GLN A 34 3.87 -19.46 -6.70
CA GLN A 34 2.77 -20.36 -6.37
C GLN A 34 3.21 -21.51 -5.46
N ASP A 35 4.49 -21.88 -5.51
CA ASP A 35 5.03 -22.90 -4.63
C ASP A 35 5.12 -22.40 -3.17
N LYS A 36 4.24 -22.94 -2.33
CA LYS A 36 4.20 -22.68 -0.89
C LYS A 36 4.69 -23.89 -0.07
N SER A 37 5.25 -24.92 -0.72
CA SER A 37 5.73 -26.13 -0.06
C SER A 37 7.05 -25.91 0.68
N THR A 38 7.86 -24.98 0.18
CA THR A 38 9.15 -24.60 0.78
C THR A 38 9.29 -23.08 0.86
N TYR A 39 10.18 -22.63 1.74
CA TYR A 39 10.63 -21.23 1.77
C TYR A 39 11.43 -20.91 0.51
N VAL A 40 11.23 -19.69 0.00
CA VAL A 40 12.02 -19.20 -1.14
C VAL A 40 13.44 -18.88 -0.67
N LYS A 41 14.44 -19.29 -1.45
CA LYS A 41 15.85 -18.99 -1.16
C LYS A 41 16.44 -18.03 -2.18
N SER A 42 17.48 -17.31 -1.77
CA SER A 42 18.26 -16.46 -2.69
C SER A 42 18.79 -17.24 -3.90
N SER A 43 19.19 -18.51 -3.71
CA SER A 43 19.66 -19.39 -4.78
C SER A 43 18.63 -19.66 -5.88
N ASP A 44 17.33 -19.56 -5.57
CA ASP A 44 16.24 -19.81 -6.52
C ASP A 44 15.93 -18.55 -7.34
N VAL A 45 16.18 -17.38 -6.76
CA VAL A 45 15.82 -16.06 -7.33
C VAL A 45 16.96 -15.47 -8.15
N ILE A 46 18.20 -15.54 -7.66
CA ILE A 46 19.37 -14.91 -8.31
C ILE A 46 19.55 -15.37 -9.77
N PRO A 47 19.45 -16.67 -10.13
CA PRO A 47 19.60 -17.09 -11.52
C PRO A 47 18.52 -16.54 -12.46
N LEU A 48 17.30 -16.32 -11.95
CA LEU A 48 16.21 -15.72 -12.72
C LEU A 48 16.43 -14.21 -12.89
N TYR A 49 16.95 -13.56 -11.85
CA TYR A 49 17.39 -12.17 -11.90
C TYR A 49 18.47 -11.97 -12.97
N ASP A 50 19.53 -12.79 -12.97
CA ASP A 50 20.63 -12.68 -13.93
C ASP A 50 20.13 -12.84 -15.38
N GLN A 51 19.21 -13.79 -15.63
CA GLN A 51 18.57 -13.96 -16.93
C GLN A 51 17.80 -12.71 -17.39
N VAL A 52 17.10 -12.02 -16.47
CA VAL A 52 16.40 -10.77 -16.81
C VAL A 52 17.40 -9.67 -17.14
N ILE A 53 18.48 -9.53 -16.36
CA ILE A 53 19.50 -8.51 -16.61
C ILE A 53 20.23 -8.74 -17.94
N GLU A 54 20.53 -9.99 -18.30
CA GLU A 54 21.05 -10.33 -19.62
C GLU A 54 20.11 -9.84 -20.73
N GLN A 55 18.79 -10.06 -20.58
CA GLN A 55 17.81 -9.58 -21.56
C GLN A 55 17.70 -8.05 -21.59
N VAL A 56 17.87 -7.36 -20.46
CA VAL A 56 17.91 -5.88 -20.42
C VAL A 56 19.12 -5.37 -21.21
N SER A 57 20.29 -5.98 -21.04
CA SER A 57 21.51 -5.60 -21.77
C SER A 57 21.32 -5.76 -23.28
N ILE A 58 20.85 -6.92 -23.73
CA ILE A 58 20.58 -7.19 -25.15
C ILE A 58 19.53 -6.22 -25.70
N LEU A 59 18.47 -5.93 -24.93
CA LEU A 59 17.42 -5.00 -25.36
C LEU A 59 17.97 -3.57 -25.57
N ASN A 60 18.84 -3.11 -24.67
CA ASN A 60 19.47 -1.80 -24.80
C ASN A 60 20.38 -1.75 -26.03
N ASP A 61 21.13 -2.81 -26.33
CA ASP A 61 21.97 -2.89 -27.52
C ASP A 61 21.15 -2.87 -28.82
N VAL A 62 20.01 -3.55 -28.84
CA VAL A 62 19.09 -3.57 -30.00
C VAL A 62 18.44 -2.20 -30.24
N ARG A 63 18.03 -1.51 -29.17
CA ARG A 63 17.31 -0.23 -29.27
C ARG A 63 18.25 0.98 -29.44
N GLY A 64 19.49 0.89 -28.98
CA GLY A 64 20.44 2.01 -29.03
C GLY A 64 19.97 3.22 -28.20
N PRO A 65 20.47 4.43 -28.49
CA PRO A 65 20.13 5.65 -27.73
C PRO A 65 18.71 6.15 -28.00
N GLU A 66 18.10 5.76 -29.12
CA GLU A 66 16.72 6.14 -29.45
C GLU A 66 15.76 5.24 -28.66
N HIS A 67 15.09 5.84 -27.66
CA HIS A 67 14.10 5.16 -26.84
C HIS A 67 12.86 4.86 -27.69
N LEU A 68 12.88 3.70 -28.35
CA LEU A 68 11.81 3.27 -29.22
C LEU A 68 10.53 2.97 -28.42
N VAL A 69 9.41 3.23 -29.10
CA VAL A 69 8.01 3.07 -28.68
C VAL A 69 7.82 1.88 -27.72
N GLN A 70 7.20 2.16 -26.56
CA GLN A 70 6.82 1.12 -25.61
C GLN A 70 5.97 0.04 -26.29
N ASN A 71 6.38 -1.22 -26.12
CA ASN A 71 5.67 -2.35 -26.68
C ASN A 71 5.57 -3.49 -25.65
N ARG A 72 5.10 -4.67 -26.10
CA ARG A 72 4.90 -5.82 -25.22
C ARG A 72 6.15 -6.28 -24.46
N VAL A 73 7.35 -6.09 -25.02
CA VAL A 73 8.62 -6.42 -24.36
C VAL A 73 8.75 -5.60 -23.08
N ASP A 74 8.42 -4.31 -23.12
CA ASP A 74 8.49 -3.42 -21.96
C ASP A 74 7.51 -3.84 -20.88
N THR A 75 6.29 -4.23 -21.26
CA THR A 75 5.29 -4.72 -20.30
C THR A 75 5.75 -6.00 -19.62
N VAL A 76 6.21 -7.01 -20.37
CA VAL A 76 6.67 -8.27 -19.77
C VAL A 76 7.94 -8.06 -18.93
N LEU A 77 8.81 -7.15 -19.34
CA LEU A 77 10.01 -6.82 -18.60
C LEU A 77 9.69 -6.10 -17.28
N ASP A 78 8.71 -5.19 -17.26
CA ASP A 78 8.20 -4.57 -16.02
C ASP A 78 7.63 -5.65 -15.08
N ASP A 79 6.88 -6.64 -15.60
CA ASP A 79 6.38 -7.78 -14.80
C ASP A 79 7.53 -8.56 -14.14
N CYS A 80 8.56 -8.89 -14.92
CA CYS A 80 9.72 -9.63 -14.46
C CYS A 80 10.45 -8.88 -13.35
N LEU A 81 10.74 -7.59 -13.56
CA LEU A 81 11.45 -6.75 -12.60
C LEU A 81 10.62 -6.50 -11.33
N GLN A 82 9.30 -6.36 -11.46
CA GLN A 82 8.40 -6.25 -10.31
C GLN A 82 8.35 -7.55 -9.50
N LEU A 83 8.26 -8.72 -10.15
CA LEU A 83 8.32 -10.02 -9.47
C LEU A 83 9.66 -10.22 -8.78
N ILE A 84 10.76 -9.96 -9.47
CA ILE A 84 12.12 -10.01 -8.90
C ILE A 84 12.22 -9.12 -7.66
N SER A 85 11.75 -7.88 -7.73
CA SER A 85 11.78 -6.96 -6.59
C SER A 85 11.06 -7.53 -5.38
N LEU A 86 9.85 -8.07 -5.57
CA LEU A 86 9.10 -8.70 -4.48
C LEU A 86 9.75 -9.99 -3.98
N PHE A 87 10.44 -10.74 -4.83
CA PHE A 87 11.21 -11.91 -4.41
C PHE A 87 12.44 -11.53 -3.59
N PHE A 88 13.17 -10.48 -3.98
CA PHE A 88 14.28 -9.95 -3.20
C PHE A 88 13.81 -9.54 -1.80
N MET A 89 12.65 -8.90 -1.69
CA MET A 89 12.04 -8.59 -0.39
C MET A 89 11.68 -9.86 0.39
N ALA A 90 11.04 -10.85 -0.26
CA ALA A 90 10.65 -12.11 0.40
C ALA A 90 11.82 -12.96 0.90
N VAL A 91 12.98 -12.87 0.24
CA VAL A 91 14.22 -13.51 0.71
C VAL A 91 15.00 -12.62 1.69
N GLY A 92 14.46 -11.48 2.16
CA GLY A 92 15.08 -10.62 3.17
C GLY A 92 16.16 -9.66 2.64
N ARG A 93 16.27 -9.48 1.32
CA ARG A 93 17.25 -8.60 0.64
C ARG A 93 16.65 -7.22 0.32
N ASN A 94 15.92 -6.64 1.26
CA ASN A 94 15.13 -5.41 1.07
C ASN A 94 15.99 -4.17 0.80
N HIS A 95 17.23 -4.18 1.29
CA HIS A 95 18.18 -3.05 1.19
C HIS A 95 19.09 -3.16 -0.03
N GLU A 96 18.62 -3.77 -1.11
CA GLU A 96 19.38 -3.93 -2.34
C GLU A 96 18.64 -3.32 -3.53
N ALA A 97 19.39 -2.88 -4.54
CA ALA A 97 18.82 -2.19 -5.69
C ALA A 97 17.65 -2.96 -6.36
N PRO A 98 17.71 -4.28 -6.60
CA PRO A 98 16.59 -5.00 -7.22
C PRO A 98 15.29 -4.94 -6.41
N ALA A 99 15.36 -4.87 -5.07
CA ALA A 99 14.19 -4.80 -4.21
C ALA A 99 13.40 -3.49 -4.36
N LEU A 100 14.00 -2.43 -4.91
CA LEU A 100 13.39 -1.10 -5.00
C LEU A 100 12.31 -0.99 -6.10
N TYR A 101 12.33 -1.87 -7.11
CA TYR A 101 11.56 -1.69 -8.34
C TYR A 101 10.04 -1.63 -8.11
N ALA A 102 9.47 -2.57 -7.35
CA ALA A 102 8.03 -2.63 -7.08
C ALA A 102 7.54 -1.39 -6.33
N MET A 103 8.34 -0.87 -5.40
CA MET A 103 8.03 0.35 -4.65
C MET A 103 7.92 1.56 -5.59
N THR A 104 8.84 1.73 -6.56
CA THR A 104 8.78 2.86 -7.50
C THR A 104 7.49 2.87 -8.32
N GLY A 105 7.03 1.72 -8.80
CA GLY A 105 5.79 1.60 -9.56
C GLY A 105 4.56 1.97 -8.74
N ASN A 106 4.52 1.55 -7.48
CA ASN A 106 3.42 1.87 -6.60
C ASN A 106 3.41 3.37 -6.18
N ILE A 107 4.57 3.97 -5.92
CA ILE A 107 4.69 5.42 -5.65
C ILE A 107 4.22 6.23 -6.87
N MET A 108 4.63 5.86 -8.08
CA MET A 108 4.20 6.53 -9.30
C MET A 108 2.67 6.51 -9.46
N ARG A 109 2.02 5.36 -9.24
CA ARG A 109 0.54 5.24 -9.24
C ARG A 109 -0.11 6.11 -8.18
N LEU A 110 0.45 6.13 -6.96
CA LEU A 110 -0.04 7.02 -5.90
C LEU A 110 0.06 8.48 -6.30
N CYS A 111 1.20 8.93 -6.82
CA CYS A 111 1.39 10.31 -7.28
C CYS A 111 0.39 10.69 -8.39
N HIS A 112 0.15 9.81 -9.36
CA HIS A 112 -0.89 10.02 -10.37
C HIS A 112 -2.28 10.20 -9.76
N HIS A 113 -2.65 9.35 -8.79
CA HIS A 113 -3.94 9.49 -8.11
C HIS A 113 -4.04 10.71 -7.22
N LEU A 114 -2.95 11.15 -6.57
CA LEU A 114 -2.92 12.39 -5.80
C LEU A 114 -3.15 13.59 -6.71
N LYS A 115 -2.45 13.62 -7.85
CA LYS A 115 -2.59 14.65 -8.89
C LYS A 115 -4.02 14.70 -9.45
N GLU A 116 -4.57 13.54 -9.83
CA GLU A 116 -5.94 13.41 -10.34
C GLU A 116 -6.99 13.83 -9.30
N ALA A 117 -6.80 13.44 -8.02
CA ALA A 117 -7.72 13.78 -6.96
C ALA A 117 -7.73 15.30 -6.69
N ALA A 118 -6.56 15.94 -6.72
CA ALA A 118 -6.35 17.32 -6.29
C ALA A 118 -6.86 17.59 -4.85
N PHE A 119 -6.81 16.58 -3.98
CA PHE A 119 -7.06 16.74 -2.54
C PHE A 119 -6.15 15.79 -1.75
N TYR A 120 -5.13 16.35 -1.11
CA TYR A 120 -4.13 15.59 -0.35
C TYR A 120 -3.43 16.48 0.67
N SER A 121 -2.85 15.87 1.70
CA SER A 121 -2.19 16.56 2.80
C SER A 121 -0.67 16.57 2.63
N LYS A 122 0.00 17.47 3.34
CA LYS A 122 1.48 17.52 3.36
C LYS A 122 2.07 16.21 3.89
N LYS A 123 1.41 15.59 4.87
CA LYS A 123 1.84 14.30 5.45
C LYS A 123 1.86 13.16 4.43
N ASP A 124 0.92 13.16 3.47
CA ASP A 124 0.89 12.15 2.41
C ASP A 124 2.16 12.25 1.54
N LEU A 125 2.61 13.47 1.23
CA LEU A 125 3.82 13.71 0.43
C LEU A 125 5.09 13.37 1.21
N THR A 126 5.20 13.84 2.46
CA THR A 126 6.38 13.59 3.30
C THR A 126 6.67 12.10 3.49
N SER A 127 5.62 11.26 3.59
CA SER A 127 5.83 9.81 3.65
C SER A 127 6.46 9.26 2.37
N LEU A 128 6.06 9.75 1.19
CA LEU A 128 6.57 9.31 -0.10
C LEU A 128 8.00 9.84 -0.34
N GLU A 129 8.26 11.11 0.02
CA GLU A 129 9.58 11.75 -0.05
C GLU A 129 10.61 10.97 0.76
N ASN A 130 10.32 10.71 2.05
CA ASN A 130 11.21 9.94 2.92
C ASN A 130 11.51 8.53 2.38
N THR A 131 10.53 7.89 1.73
CA THR A 131 10.74 6.58 1.11
C THR A 131 11.65 6.70 -0.10
N LEU A 132 11.42 7.66 -0.99
CA LEU A 132 12.29 7.88 -2.16
C LEU A 132 13.73 8.23 -1.77
N ASP A 133 13.93 9.01 -0.71
CA ASP A 133 15.27 9.36 -0.22
C ASP A 133 16.03 8.13 0.28
N LYS A 134 15.35 7.25 1.03
CA LYS A 134 15.91 5.95 1.43
C LYS A 134 16.25 5.09 0.23
N MET A 135 15.35 5.01 -0.76
CA MET A 135 15.59 4.25 -1.99
C MET A 135 16.79 4.80 -2.78
N GLN A 136 16.96 6.13 -2.83
CA GLN A 136 18.13 6.75 -3.45
C GLN A 136 19.42 6.31 -2.74
N ALA A 137 19.44 6.35 -1.40
CA ALA A 137 20.60 5.91 -0.63
C ALA A 137 20.94 4.43 -0.88
N THR A 138 19.92 3.56 -0.93
CA THR A 138 20.11 2.14 -1.26
C THR A 138 20.64 1.94 -2.68
N LEU A 139 20.15 2.72 -3.65
CA LEU A 139 20.61 2.63 -5.03
C LEU A 139 22.08 3.06 -5.18
N GLU A 140 22.48 4.12 -4.47
CA GLU A 140 23.86 4.61 -4.43
C GLU A 140 24.82 3.57 -3.85
N GLN A 141 24.42 2.86 -2.79
CA GLN A 141 25.20 1.76 -2.20
C GLN A 141 25.35 0.55 -3.15
N GLY A 142 24.41 0.38 -4.08
CA GLY A 142 24.38 -0.75 -5.02
C GLY A 142 25.24 -0.59 -6.27
N LYS A 143 25.92 0.55 -6.46
CA LYS A 143 26.65 0.89 -7.70
C LYS A 143 27.75 -0.10 -8.09
N ASP A 144 28.45 -0.65 -7.09
CA ASP A 144 29.56 -1.58 -7.33
C ASP A 144 29.11 -3.05 -7.37
N VAL A 145 27.85 -3.34 -7.04
CA VAL A 145 27.33 -4.71 -6.87
C VAL A 145 26.43 -5.11 -8.04
N TYR A 146 25.63 -4.18 -8.56
CA TYR A 146 24.59 -4.46 -9.54
C TYR A 146 24.90 -3.89 -10.92
N SER A 147 24.29 -4.48 -11.95
CA SER A 147 24.46 -4.03 -13.33
C SER A 147 24.01 -2.58 -13.51
N ASP A 148 24.84 -1.78 -14.17
CA ASP A 148 24.57 -0.39 -14.50
C ASP A 148 23.25 -0.20 -15.28
N HIS A 149 22.87 -1.20 -16.10
CA HIS A 149 21.60 -1.18 -16.83
C HIS A 149 20.37 -1.19 -15.91
N LEU A 150 20.41 -1.98 -14.83
CA LEU A 150 19.33 -2.01 -13.83
C LEU A 150 19.31 -0.71 -13.04
N LEU A 151 20.49 -0.27 -12.58
CA LEU A 151 20.63 0.92 -11.76
C LEU A 151 20.13 2.16 -12.48
N THR A 152 20.53 2.34 -13.74
CA THR A 152 20.06 3.43 -14.61
C THR A 152 18.55 3.43 -14.74
N ARG A 153 17.92 2.26 -14.90
CA ARG A 153 16.47 2.15 -15.02
C ARG A 153 15.73 2.49 -13.73
N ILE A 154 16.23 2.04 -12.58
CA ILE A 154 15.65 2.40 -11.27
C ILE A 154 15.84 3.89 -11.01
N GLN A 155 17.03 4.44 -11.31
CA GLN A 155 17.31 5.87 -11.18
C GLN A 155 16.31 6.69 -12.01
N TYR A 156 16.08 6.32 -13.27
CA TYR A 156 15.11 7.00 -14.12
C TYR A 156 13.69 7.01 -13.51
N ARG A 157 13.24 5.88 -12.94
CA ARG A 157 11.94 5.82 -12.24
C ARG A 157 11.91 6.68 -10.98
N LEU A 158 13.00 6.72 -10.21
CA LEU A 158 13.12 7.58 -9.03
C LEU A 158 13.02 9.06 -9.42
N GLU A 159 13.70 9.48 -10.48
CA GLU A 159 13.64 10.86 -10.98
C GLU A 159 12.22 11.24 -11.42
N ILE A 160 11.50 10.35 -12.12
CA ILE A 160 10.08 10.56 -12.43
C ILE A 160 9.26 10.75 -11.14
N CYS A 161 9.41 9.86 -10.17
CA CYS A 161 8.66 9.94 -8.91
C CYS A 161 8.95 11.24 -8.15
N LYS A 162 10.22 11.65 -8.08
CA LYS A 162 10.66 12.91 -7.47
C LYS A 162 10.09 14.12 -8.20
N ALA A 163 10.11 14.13 -9.52
CA ALA A 163 9.52 15.20 -10.32
C ALA A 163 8.01 15.33 -10.08
N MET A 164 7.29 14.20 -10.02
CA MET A 164 5.86 14.19 -9.70
C MET A 164 5.58 14.69 -8.28
N LEU A 165 6.37 14.29 -7.29
CA LEU A 165 6.22 14.78 -5.92
C LEU A 165 6.50 16.28 -5.82
N LYS A 166 7.52 16.76 -6.54
CA LYS A 166 7.82 18.19 -6.62
C LYS A 166 6.63 18.96 -7.17
N GLU A 167 6.03 18.51 -8.26
CA GLU A 167 4.80 19.13 -8.80
C GLU A 167 3.66 19.16 -7.76
N LEU A 168 3.45 18.04 -7.04
CA LEU A 168 2.42 17.96 -5.99
C LEU A 168 2.70 18.89 -4.81
N SER A 169 3.97 19.05 -4.45
CA SER A 169 4.45 19.92 -3.36
C SER A 169 4.34 21.40 -3.76
N ASP A 170 4.75 21.74 -4.99
CA ASP A 170 4.60 23.07 -5.56
C ASP A 170 3.13 23.49 -5.58
N PHE A 171 2.20 22.58 -5.92
CA PHE A 171 0.76 22.83 -5.82
C PHE A 171 0.33 23.20 -4.39
N LEU A 172 0.77 22.46 -3.35
CA LEU A 172 0.44 22.79 -1.96
C LEU A 172 1.11 24.08 -1.48
N SER A 173 2.27 24.44 -2.02
CA SER A 173 2.98 25.68 -1.65
C SER A 173 2.21 26.95 -2.02
N THR A 174 1.23 26.86 -2.94
CA THR A 174 0.34 27.97 -3.30
C THR A 174 -0.65 28.35 -2.20
N LEU A 175 -0.89 27.45 -1.25
CA LEU A 175 -1.76 27.68 -0.09
C LEU A 175 -1.07 28.56 0.94
N SER A 176 -1.75 29.62 1.37
CA SER A 176 -1.27 30.43 2.49
C SER A 176 -1.26 29.63 3.81
N PRO A 177 -0.40 29.97 4.79
CA PRO A 177 -0.31 29.26 6.06
C PRO A 177 -1.65 29.17 6.83
N ASP A 178 -2.51 30.18 6.69
CA ASP A 178 -3.84 30.19 7.31
C ASP A 178 -4.85 29.26 6.62
N MET A 179 -4.65 28.96 5.33
CA MET A 179 -5.54 28.09 4.53
C MET A 179 -5.16 26.61 4.61
N VAL A 180 -3.91 26.29 4.96
CA VAL A 180 -3.44 24.90 5.11
C VAL A 180 -4.29 24.10 6.10
N PRO A 181 -4.63 24.59 7.32
CA PRO A 181 -5.46 23.84 8.25
C PRO A 181 -6.87 23.56 7.72
N VAL A 182 -7.46 24.52 7.00
CA VAL A 182 -8.80 24.36 6.40
C VAL A 182 -8.74 23.31 5.29
N TRP A 183 -7.74 23.40 4.42
CA TRP A 183 -7.49 22.40 3.37
C TRP A 183 -7.34 20.99 3.95
N GLU A 184 -6.48 20.80 4.95
CA GLU A 184 -6.26 19.50 5.58
C GLU A 184 -7.53 18.95 6.25
N LYS A 185 -8.33 19.83 6.88
CA LYS A 185 -9.64 19.47 7.45
C LYS A 185 -10.61 19.01 6.35
N LEU A 186 -10.70 19.71 5.23
CA LEU A 186 -11.55 19.31 4.10
C LEU A 186 -11.11 17.99 3.48
N VAL A 187 -9.80 17.77 3.30
CA VAL A 187 -9.24 16.49 2.84
C VAL A 187 -9.64 15.36 3.79
N SER A 188 -9.53 15.58 5.10
CA SER A 188 -9.92 14.61 6.12
C SER A 188 -11.41 14.27 6.07
N ILE A 189 -12.28 15.29 6.01
CA ILE A 189 -13.74 15.09 5.90
C ILE A 189 -14.08 14.30 4.63
N LEU A 190 -13.49 14.64 3.48
CA LEU A 190 -13.77 13.96 2.22
C LEU A 190 -13.37 12.47 2.27
N ARG A 191 -12.21 12.17 2.88
CA ARG A 191 -11.76 10.78 3.12
C ARG A 191 -12.70 10.04 4.06
N ALA A 192 -13.20 10.71 5.11
CA ALA A 192 -14.15 10.13 6.06
C ALA A 192 -15.50 9.80 5.41
N ILE A 193 -16.05 10.70 4.59
CA ILE A 193 -17.29 10.46 3.82
C ILE A 193 -17.10 9.28 2.87
N ALA A 194 -15.99 9.24 2.12
CA ALA A 194 -15.71 8.15 1.19
C ALA A 194 -15.56 6.80 1.91
N ALA A 195 -14.93 6.79 3.09
CA ALA A 195 -14.84 5.60 3.94
C ALA A 195 -16.22 5.15 4.43
N LEU A 196 -17.04 6.06 4.97
CA LEU A 196 -18.41 5.76 5.42
C LEU A 196 -19.25 5.13 4.31
N ASN A 197 -19.14 5.65 3.09
CA ASN A 197 -19.84 5.16 1.91
C ASN A 197 -19.45 3.73 1.48
N THR A 198 -18.37 3.16 2.02
CA THR A 198 -17.90 1.80 1.69
C THR A 198 -17.86 0.85 2.89
N ARG A 199 -18.24 1.31 4.09
CA ARG A 199 -18.27 0.46 5.30
C ARG A 199 -19.27 -0.68 5.14
N SER A 200 -18.82 -1.91 5.33
CA SER A 200 -19.67 -3.11 5.32
C SER A 200 -19.63 -3.79 6.69
N LYS A 201 -20.78 -4.22 7.23
CA LYS A 201 -20.80 -5.10 8.41
C LYS A 201 -20.68 -6.53 7.90
N VAL A 202 -19.53 -7.17 8.13
CA VAL A 202 -19.44 -8.62 7.99
C VAL A 202 -20.20 -9.23 9.15
N LYS A 203 -21.42 -9.73 8.90
CA LYS A 203 -22.04 -10.68 9.82
C LYS A 203 -21.31 -12.01 9.61
N PHE A 204 -20.45 -12.38 10.56
CA PHE A 204 -19.98 -13.76 10.64
C PHE A 204 -21.17 -14.63 11.05
N GLU A 205 -21.92 -15.13 10.07
CA GLU A 205 -22.72 -16.33 10.30
C GLU A 205 -21.73 -17.50 10.43
N THR A 206 -21.96 -18.33 11.44
CA THR A 206 -21.11 -19.47 11.82
C THR A 206 -20.78 -20.38 10.62
N PRO A 207 -19.60 -21.03 10.61
CA PRO A 207 -19.16 -21.81 9.46
C PRO A 207 -19.99 -23.08 9.33
N VAL A 208 -20.95 -23.09 8.41
CA VAL A 208 -21.53 -24.33 7.88
C VAL A 208 -20.78 -24.68 6.60
N VAL A 209 -20.18 -25.86 6.62
CA VAL A 209 -19.41 -26.48 5.54
C VAL A 209 -20.27 -26.61 4.29
N SER A 210 -20.22 -25.62 3.41
CA SER A 210 -20.52 -25.80 1.98
C SER A 210 -19.85 -24.69 1.18
N SER A 211 -19.01 -25.11 0.25
CA SER A 211 -18.34 -24.29 -0.74
C SER A 211 -19.37 -23.64 -1.66
N THR A 212 -19.89 -22.46 -1.27
CA THR A 212 -20.34 -21.29 -2.06
C THR A 212 -21.18 -20.40 -1.13
N SER A 213 -20.53 -19.71 -0.19
CA SER A 213 -21.18 -18.67 0.61
C SER A 213 -20.76 -17.30 0.06
N ARG A 214 -21.64 -16.69 -0.74
CA ARG A 214 -21.57 -15.23 -0.97
C ARG A 214 -21.93 -14.59 0.37
N ALA A 215 -20.94 -14.06 1.08
CA ALA A 215 -21.21 -13.21 2.24
C ALA A 215 -22.12 -12.07 1.79
N ASN A 216 -23.36 -12.03 2.28
CA ASN A 216 -24.24 -10.88 2.10
C ASN A 216 -23.69 -9.73 2.97
N CYS A 217 -22.73 -9.00 2.42
CA CYS A 217 -22.21 -7.78 3.03
C CYS A 217 -23.28 -6.69 2.94
N GLN A 218 -23.97 -6.40 4.04
CA GLN A 218 -24.86 -5.25 4.12
C GLN A 218 -24.01 -4.02 4.49
N LEU A 219 -24.05 -2.99 3.64
CA LEU A 219 -23.39 -1.71 3.89
C LEU A 219 -23.90 -1.12 5.21
N GLN A 220 -22.99 -0.85 6.14
CA GLN A 220 -23.31 -0.21 7.42
C GLN A 220 -23.07 1.29 7.29
N TYR A 221 -24.08 1.98 6.80
CA TYR A 221 -24.09 3.42 6.70
C TYR A 221 -24.61 4.05 8.01
N SER A 222 -23.87 5.00 8.57
CA SER A 222 -24.27 5.77 9.77
C SER A 222 -24.76 7.16 9.32
N HIS A 223 -26.07 7.40 9.42
CA HIS A 223 -26.65 8.74 9.19
C HIS A 223 -26.04 9.77 10.14
N LYS A 224 -25.88 9.39 11.42
CA LYS A 224 -25.31 10.25 12.45
C LYS A 224 -23.90 10.72 12.08
N ASP A 225 -23.01 9.80 11.69
CA ASP A 225 -21.64 10.14 11.32
C ASP A 225 -21.61 11.05 10.08
N LEU A 226 -22.51 10.85 9.10
CA LEU A 226 -22.58 11.73 7.95
C LEU A 226 -23.10 13.13 8.34
N ASP A 227 -24.11 13.20 9.19
CA ASP A 227 -24.70 14.48 9.64
C ASP A 227 -23.68 15.29 10.48
N GLU A 228 -22.85 14.62 11.28
CA GLU A 228 -21.73 15.25 11.99
C GLU A 228 -20.72 15.85 11.00
N LEU A 229 -20.28 15.09 10.00
CA LEU A 229 -19.36 15.58 8.95
C LEU A 229 -19.98 16.69 8.11
N ARG A 230 -21.28 16.63 7.84
CA ARG A 230 -22.04 17.71 7.18
C ARG A 230 -22.03 18.97 8.04
N GLY A 231 -22.26 18.83 9.34
CA GLY A 231 -22.21 19.94 10.29
C GLY A 231 -20.86 20.64 10.30
N GLU A 232 -19.76 19.89 10.27
CA GLU A 232 -18.41 20.47 10.15
C GLU A 232 -18.23 21.27 8.86
N LEU A 233 -18.72 20.78 7.71
CA LEU A 233 -18.64 21.50 6.44
C LEU A 233 -19.49 22.78 6.46
N LEU A 234 -20.69 22.73 7.05
CA LEU A 234 -21.56 23.89 7.18
C LEU A 234 -20.97 24.94 8.13
N ASN A 235 -20.27 24.52 9.18
CA ASN A 235 -19.54 25.45 10.06
C ASN A 235 -18.42 26.17 9.31
N ILE A 236 -17.68 25.48 8.44
CA ILE A 236 -16.67 26.11 7.57
C ILE A 236 -17.35 27.02 6.54
N GLN A 237 -18.49 26.62 5.98
CA GLN A 237 -19.25 27.45 5.05
C GLN A 237 -19.80 28.72 5.71
N ALA A 238 -20.21 28.65 6.98
CA ALA A 238 -20.75 29.77 7.74
C ALA A 238 -19.71 30.86 8.03
N THR A 239 -18.42 30.53 8.00
CA THR A 239 -17.34 31.54 8.14
C THR A 239 -17.06 32.29 6.83
N MET A 240 -17.63 31.84 5.69
CA MET A 240 -17.43 32.51 4.40
C MET A 240 -18.10 33.88 4.36
N LYS A 241 -17.40 34.85 3.76
CA LYS A 241 -17.91 36.20 3.45
C LYS A 241 -17.67 36.49 1.98
N ASP A 242 -18.71 36.96 1.28
CA ASP A 242 -18.67 37.28 -0.15
C ASP A 242 -18.09 36.16 -1.04
N GLY A 243 -18.39 34.90 -0.69
CA GLY A 243 -17.91 33.73 -1.43
C GLY A 243 -16.46 33.34 -1.15
N LYS A 244 -15.78 33.98 -0.18
CA LYS A 244 -14.40 33.71 0.20
C LYS A 244 -14.29 33.33 1.67
N LEU A 245 -13.24 32.60 2.05
CA LEU A 245 -12.89 32.29 3.43
C LEU A 245 -11.90 33.35 3.94
N PRO A 246 -12.34 34.34 4.73
CA PRO A 246 -11.43 35.34 5.26
C PRO A 246 -10.42 34.71 6.23
N ASP A 247 -9.19 35.22 6.21
CA ASP A 247 -8.17 34.89 7.21
C ASP A 247 -8.48 35.56 8.56
N LYS A 248 -7.57 35.41 9.54
CA LYS A 248 -7.72 36.00 10.89
C LYS A 248 -7.82 37.52 10.88
N THR A 249 -7.43 38.18 9.79
CA THR A 249 -7.48 39.64 9.61
C THR A 249 -8.73 40.09 8.86
N GLY A 250 -9.58 39.16 8.39
CA GLY A 250 -10.79 39.46 7.63
C GLY A 250 -10.56 39.59 6.12
N VAL A 251 -9.34 39.32 5.63
CA VAL A 251 -8.95 39.48 4.23
C VAL A 251 -8.91 38.11 3.54
N ALA A 252 -9.24 38.07 2.25
CA ALA A 252 -9.09 36.84 1.46
C ALA A 252 -7.60 36.62 1.14
N SER A 253 -6.99 35.59 1.75
CA SER A 253 -5.59 35.22 1.55
C SER A 253 -5.37 34.37 0.28
N SER A 254 -4.11 34.13 -0.12
CA SER A 254 -3.80 33.23 -1.24
C SER A 254 -4.30 31.80 -0.99
N GLY A 255 -4.81 31.14 -2.04
CA GLY A 255 -5.29 29.75 -1.99
C GLY A 255 -6.81 29.57 -1.94
N GLN A 256 -7.60 30.65 -1.93
CA GLN A 256 -9.08 30.59 -1.95
C GLN A 256 -9.62 29.79 -3.14
N ASP A 257 -9.01 30.01 -4.30
CA ASP A 257 -9.39 29.38 -5.57
C ASP A 257 -9.16 27.86 -5.56
N LEU A 258 -8.50 27.32 -4.54
CA LEU A 258 -8.35 25.89 -4.28
C LEU A 258 -9.28 25.41 -3.16
N VAL A 259 -9.31 26.12 -2.03
CA VAL A 259 -10.05 25.71 -0.84
C VAL A 259 -11.56 25.80 -1.03
N VAL A 260 -12.06 26.87 -1.65
CA VAL A 260 -13.51 27.07 -1.85
C VAL A 260 -14.11 26.02 -2.81
N PRO A 261 -13.46 25.69 -3.95
CA PRO A 261 -13.91 24.58 -4.79
C PRO A 261 -13.84 23.23 -4.08
N LEU A 262 -12.85 22.99 -3.23
CA LEU A 262 -12.78 21.76 -2.43
C LEU A 262 -13.94 21.68 -1.43
N LEU A 263 -14.26 22.75 -0.71
CA LEU A 263 -15.42 22.81 0.19
C LEU A 263 -16.72 22.51 -0.58
N THR A 264 -16.90 23.13 -1.74
CA THR A 264 -18.05 22.89 -2.63
C THR A 264 -18.11 21.43 -3.05
N ARG A 265 -16.97 20.84 -3.40
CA ARG A 265 -16.84 19.42 -3.77
C ARG A 265 -17.20 18.48 -2.61
N CYS A 266 -16.83 18.83 -1.38
CA CYS A 266 -17.18 18.09 -0.17
C CYS A 266 -18.69 18.15 0.09
N LEU A 267 -19.27 19.35 0.13
CA LEU A 267 -20.71 19.56 0.33
C LEU A 267 -21.54 18.79 -0.70
N LYS A 268 -21.22 18.94 -1.99
CA LYS A 268 -21.89 18.20 -3.07
C LYS A 268 -21.78 16.68 -2.91
N PHE A 269 -20.65 16.17 -2.45
CA PHE A 269 -20.52 14.73 -2.22
C PHE A 269 -21.37 14.26 -1.05
N THR A 270 -21.36 15.01 0.05
CA THR A 270 -22.19 14.76 1.22
C THR A 270 -23.66 14.75 0.84
N ASP A 271 -24.11 15.69 0.00
CA ASP A 271 -25.50 15.73 -0.51
C ASP A 271 -25.83 14.48 -1.33
N ILE A 272 -24.96 14.07 -2.24
CA ILE A 272 -25.15 12.87 -3.08
C ILE A 272 -25.23 11.61 -2.21
N VAL A 273 -24.33 11.46 -1.23
CA VAL A 273 -24.35 10.32 -0.31
C VAL A 273 -25.60 10.38 0.56
N HIS A 274 -25.94 11.54 1.13
CA HIS A 274 -27.16 11.71 1.93
C HIS A 274 -28.42 11.38 1.12
N GLU A 275 -28.54 11.83 -0.13
CA GLU A 275 -29.68 11.52 -0.98
C GLU A 275 -29.80 10.02 -1.28
N ARG A 276 -28.67 9.35 -1.56
CA ARG A 276 -28.65 7.92 -1.88
C ARG A 276 -29.00 7.02 -0.70
N TYR A 277 -28.60 7.40 0.52
CA TYR A 277 -28.85 6.64 1.73
C TYR A 277 -30.07 7.13 2.55
N GLY A 278 -30.48 8.38 2.36
CA GLY A 278 -31.52 9.09 3.14
C GLY A 278 -32.94 8.96 2.64
N ARG A 279 -33.17 8.51 1.39
CA ARG A 279 -34.53 8.17 0.98
C ARG A 279 -35.02 6.94 1.79
N THR A 280 -36.19 7.06 2.41
CA THR A 280 -36.93 5.91 2.94
C THR A 280 -37.82 5.37 1.82
N PHE A 281 -37.86 4.05 1.65
CA PHE A 281 -38.77 3.40 0.70
C PHE A 281 -40.22 3.80 1.03
N ASN A 282 -40.83 4.62 0.18
CA ASN A 282 -42.20 5.09 0.41
C ASN A 282 -43.19 4.12 -0.24
N ARG A 283 -43.75 3.18 0.54
CA ARG A 283 -44.71 2.18 0.05
C ARG A 283 -45.89 2.78 -0.74
N ASN A 284 -46.23 4.05 -0.50
CA ASN A 284 -47.42 4.71 -1.02
C ASN A 284 -47.14 5.61 -2.24
N ASN A 285 -45.89 5.76 -2.68
CA ASN A 285 -45.55 6.53 -3.89
C ASN A 285 -44.50 5.79 -4.75
N PRO A 286 -44.94 4.90 -5.65
CA PRO A 286 -44.06 4.12 -6.53
C PRO A 286 -43.18 4.99 -7.44
N GLN A 287 -43.68 6.16 -7.86
CA GLN A 287 -42.94 7.08 -8.73
C GLN A 287 -41.77 7.75 -8.00
N ALA A 288 -41.92 8.05 -6.70
CA ALA A 288 -40.84 8.58 -5.86
C ALA A 288 -39.75 7.54 -5.55
N ASN A 289 -40.09 6.25 -5.63
CA ASN A 289 -39.15 5.14 -5.42
C ASN A 289 -38.43 4.69 -6.69
N LYS A 290 -38.76 5.25 -7.87
CA LYS A 290 -38.19 4.82 -9.15
C LYS A 290 -36.67 4.96 -9.21
N ASP A 291 -36.12 5.96 -8.52
CA ASP A 291 -34.68 6.22 -8.37
C ASP A 291 -34.13 5.83 -6.98
N TYR A 292 -34.89 5.06 -6.19
CA TYR A 292 -34.45 4.64 -4.86
C TYR A 292 -33.32 3.61 -4.95
N ARG A 293 -32.09 4.01 -4.59
CA ARG A 293 -30.91 3.13 -4.70
C ARG A 293 -30.45 2.50 -3.38
N GLN A 294 -31.07 2.79 -2.23
CA GLN A 294 -30.68 2.24 -0.91
C GLN A 294 -29.15 2.25 -0.67
N GLY A 295 -28.46 3.32 -1.09
CA GLY A 295 -27.00 3.41 -0.99
C GLY A 295 -26.20 2.40 -1.83
N LYS A 296 -26.85 1.63 -2.72
CA LYS A 296 -26.20 0.67 -3.60
C LYS A 296 -25.50 1.37 -4.76
N ILE A 297 -24.38 0.77 -5.16
CA ILE A 297 -23.72 1.09 -6.43
C ILE A 297 -24.67 0.73 -7.57
N ASP A 298 -24.60 1.51 -8.64
CA ASP A 298 -25.33 1.22 -9.89
C ASP A 298 -24.99 -0.20 -10.36
N GLU A 299 -26.00 -1.02 -10.66
CA GLU A 299 -25.83 -2.45 -10.95
C GLU A 299 -24.83 -2.67 -12.11
N ARG A 300 -24.74 -1.72 -13.04
CA ARG A 300 -23.79 -1.74 -14.17
C ARG A 300 -22.32 -1.77 -13.74
N PHE A 301 -22.00 -1.26 -12.56
CA PHE A 301 -20.64 -1.18 -12.02
C PHE A 301 -20.43 -2.08 -10.81
N LYS A 302 -21.42 -2.91 -10.46
CA LYS A 302 -21.38 -3.78 -9.28
C LYS A 302 -20.25 -4.79 -9.33
N ASP A 303 -19.99 -5.40 -10.48
CA ASP A 303 -18.89 -6.35 -10.63
C ASP A 303 -17.52 -5.72 -10.36
N ILE A 304 -17.31 -4.48 -10.80
CA ILE A 304 -16.07 -3.73 -10.54
C ILE A 304 -15.99 -3.37 -9.06
N TYR A 305 -17.10 -2.89 -8.50
CA TYR A 305 -17.20 -2.55 -7.08
C TYR A 305 -16.89 -3.73 -6.17
N ASP A 306 -17.53 -4.89 -6.40
CA ASP A 306 -17.36 -6.08 -5.57
C ASP A 306 -15.89 -6.57 -5.61
N LYS A 307 -15.25 -6.56 -6.79
CA LYS A 307 -13.82 -6.88 -6.94
C LYS A 307 -12.94 -5.91 -6.17
N LEU A 308 -13.17 -4.61 -6.29
CA LEU A 308 -12.39 -3.59 -5.59
C LEU A 308 -12.60 -3.65 -4.07
N LEU A 309 -13.82 -3.92 -3.63
CA LEU A 309 -14.16 -4.09 -2.21
C LEU A 309 -13.48 -5.34 -1.64
N GLU A 310 -13.46 -6.45 -2.38
CA GLU A 310 -12.74 -7.67 -2.01
C GLU A 310 -11.24 -7.40 -1.84
N ILE A 311 -10.60 -6.79 -2.84
CA ILE A 311 -9.18 -6.42 -2.81
C ILE A 311 -8.89 -5.54 -1.59
N ARG A 312 -9.69 -4.48 -1.40
CA ARG A 312 -9.55 -3.54 -0.28
C ARG A 312 -9.64 -4.24 1.07
N ASN A 313 -10.61 -5.13 1.27
CA ASN A 313 -10.82 -5.84 2.53
C ASN A 313 -9.71 -6.87 2.80
N GLN A 314 -9.23 -7.56 1.78
CA GLN A 314 -8.12 -8.51 1.92
C GLN A 314 -6.81 -7.79 2.26
N LEU A 315 -6.50 -6.69 1.58
CA LEU A 315 -5.33 -5.86 1.87
C LEU A 315 -5.42 -5.22 3.27
N GLU A 316 -6.58 -4.68 3.64
CA GLU A 316 -6.78 -4.12 4.99
C GLU A 316 -6.54 -5.17 6.07
N ARG A 317 -7.11 -6.38 5.91
CA ARG A 317 -6.89 -7.49 6.84
C ARG A 317 -5.40 -7.81 6.98
N LEU A 318 -4.67 -7.89 5.87
CA LEU A 318 -3.23 -8.15 5.88
C LEU A 318 -2.46 -7.07 6.64
N THR A 319 -2.82 -5.79 6.47
CA THR A 319 -2.20 -4.68 7.22
C THR A 319 -2.51 -4.71 8.71
N MET A 320 -3.71 -5.14 9.11
CA MET A 320 -4.12 -5.21 10.52
C MET A 320 -3.50 -6.40 11.26
N THR A 321 -3.44 -7.58 10.64
CA THR A 321 -2.95 -8.80 11.28
C THR A 321 -1.43 -8.96 11.21
N GLN A 322 -0.68 -7.88 10.95
CA GLN A 322 0.78 -7.89 10.86
C GLN A 322 1.33 -8.95 9.90
N ALA A 323 0.66 -9.18 8.75
CA ALA A 323 1.18 -9.92 7.60
C ALA A 323 1.95 -11.25 7.87
N TRP A 324 1.72 -11.97 8.99
CA TRP A 324 2.56 -13.12 9.39
C TRP A 324 2.61 -14.29 8.40
N SER A 325 1.69 -14.34 7.43
CA SER A 325 1.63 -15.36 6.37
C SER A 325 1.72 -14.78 4.96
N LEU A 326 1.92 -13.46 4.84
CA LEU A 326 2.05 -12.83 3.53
C LEU A 326 3.47 -13.04 3.03
N ARG A 327 3.61 -13.63 1.85
CA ARG A 327 4.84 -13.50 1.07
C ARG A 327 4.71 -12.22 0.24
N GLU A 328 5.74 -11.38 0.20
CA GLU A 328 5.74 -10.10 -0.52
C GLU A 328 5.31 -10.28 -1.98
N THR A 329 5.73 -11.38 -2.59
CA THR A 329 5.33 -11.76 -3.96
C THR A 329 3.81 -11.85 -4.17
N ASP A 330 3.01 -12.10 -3.14
CA ASP A 330 1.55 -12.10 -3.24
C ASP A 330 0.97 -10.72 -3.54
N LEU A 331 1.70 -9.64 -3.24
CA LEU A 331 1.34 -8.27 -3.62
C LEU A 331 1.27 -8.09 -5.15
N PHE A 332 2.04 -8.87 -5.92
CA PHE A 332 2.02 -8.81 -7.38
C PHE A 332 0.61 -8.99 -7.95
N MET A 333 -0.13 -9.99 -7.45
CA MET A 333 -1.47 -10.28 -7.96
C MET A 333 -2.48 -9.22 -7.55
N TRP A 334 -2.34 -8.63 -6.36
CA TRP A 334 -3.18 -7.53 -5.92
C TRP A 334 -2.94 -6.29 -6.78
N GLN A 335 -1.68 -5.96 -7.01
CA GLN A 335 -1.32 -4.84 -7.87
C GLN A 335 -1.84 -5.04 -9.30
N ARG A 336 -1.67 -6.22 -9.90
CA ARG A 336 -2.19 -6.52 -11.24
C ARG A 336 -3.71 -6.45 -11.36
N LYS A 337 -4.44 -6.88 -10.34
CA LYS A 337 -5.90 -6.72 -10.30
C LYS A 337 -6.29 -5.25 -10.24
N LEU A 338 -5.59 -4.44 -9.44
CA LEU A 338 -5.82 -3.00 -9.34
C LEU A 338 -5.48 -2.30 -10.66
N ASP A 339 -4.28 -2.53 -11.21
CA ASP A 339 -3.81 -1.93 -12.46
C ASP A 339 -4.79 -2.22 -13.60
N ARG A 340 -5.29 -3.46 -13.72
CA ARG A 340 -6.26 -3.80 -14.77
C ARG A 340 -7.56 -3.00 -14.64
N ILE A 341 -8.06 -2.79 -13.43
CA ILE A 341 -9.28 -2.02 -13.19
C ILE A 341 -8.99 -0.53 -13.43
N ASP A 342 -7.84 -0.04 -12.96
CA ASP A 342 -7.41 1.35 -13.09
C ASP A 342 -7.18 1.76 -14.55
N ASP A 343 -6.49 0.91 -15.32
CA ASP A 343 -6.18 1.11 -16.74
C ASP A 343 -7.41 0.96 -17.66
N SER A 344 -8.52 0.38 -17.16
CA SER A 344 -9.78 0.29 -17.93
C SER A 344 -10.55 1.61 -18.01
N ARG A 345 -10.14 2.61 -17.22
CA ARG A 345 -10.79 3.92 -17.15
C ARG A 345 -10.48 4.76 -18.39
N ARG A 346 -11.40 5.66 -18.74
CA ARG A 346 -11.16 6.71 -19.76
C ARG A 346 -11.43 8.07 -19.12
N ASP A 347 -10.48 8.99 -19.25
CA ASP A 347 -10.55 10.35 -18.69
C ASP A 347 -11.00 10.40 -17.22
N GLY A 348 -10.48 9.48 -16.40
CA GLY A 348 -10.78 9.42 -14.97
C GLY A 348 -12.13 8.75 -14.63
N ASN A 349 -12.88 8.22 -15.60
CA ASN A 349 -14.19 7.61 -15.37
C ASN A 349 -14.28 6.14 -15.85
N PHE A 350 -15.25 5.41 -15.29
CA PHE A 350 -15.57 4.03 -15.63
C PHE A 350 -16.73 4.00 -16.63
N PHE A 351 -16.75 2.98 -17.49
CA PHE A 351 -17.77 2.82 -18.50
C PHE A 351 -18.37 1.42 -18.44
N ASP A 352 -19.68 1.34 -18.66
CA ASP A 352 -20.37 0.06 -18.76
C ASP A 352 -20.14 -0.61 -20.15
N ALA A 353 -20.76 -1.77 -20.36
CA ALA A 353 -20.64 -2.53 -21.61
C ALA A 353 -21.18 -1.78 -22.84
N GLU A 354 -22.06 -0.81 -22.63
CA GLU A 354 -22.65 0.02 -23.70
C GLU A 354 -21.86 1.32 -23.93
N GLY A 355 -20.85 1.59 -23.10
CA GLY A 355 -20.01 2.78 -23.19
C GLY A 355 -20.59 4.00 -22.47
N HIS A 356 -21.53 3.85 -21.55
CA HIS A 356 -22.01 4.95 -20.73
C HIS A 356 -21.14 5.17 -19.49
N PRO A 357 -20.85 6.44 -19.12
CA PRO A 357 -20.01 6.74 -17.97
C PRO A 357 -20.71 6.44 -16.64
N ALA A 358 -19.92 6.10 -15.62
CA ALA A 358 -20.39 6.02 -14.26
C ALA A 358 -20.85 7.39 -13.76
N ASP A 359 -21.93 7.39 -12.98
CA ASP A 359 -22.36 8.58 -12.26
C ASP A 359 -21.33 9.00 -11.20
N LEU A 360 -21.46 10.23 -10.70
CA LEU A 360 -20.48 10.81 -9.78
C LEU A 360 -20.33 10.01 -8.48
N HIS A 361 -21.39 9.33 -8.02
CA HIS A 361 -21.34 8.50 -6.80
C HIS A 361 -20.53 7.22 -7.06
N ALA A 362 -20.86 6.48 -8.11
CA ALA A 362 -20.16 5.26 -8.50
C ALA A 362 -18.70 5.56 -8.83
N GLN A 363 -18.42 6.57 -9.66
CA GLN A 363 -17.07 6.98 -10.03
C GLN A 363 -16.20 7.26 -8.79
N ARG A 364 -16.67 8.11 -7.86
CA ARG A 364 -15.91 8.45 -6.66
C ARG A 364 -15.72 7.27 -5.72
N THR A 365 -16.73 6.40 -5.61
CA THR A 365 -16.64 5.21 -4.76
C THR A 365 -15.61 4.22 -5.28
N LEU A 366 -15.61 3.95 -6.59
CA LEU A 366 -14.64 3.07 -7.23
C LEU A 366 -13.22 3.63 -7.14
N LEU A 367 -13.03 4.94 -7.42
CA LEU A 367 -11.74 5.60 -7.28
C LEU A 367 -11.22 5.57 -5.83
N TYR A 368 -12.10 5.75 -4.84
CA TYR A 368 -11.71 5.62 -3.45
C TYR A 368 -11.16 4.22 -3.15
N LEU A 369 -11.84 3.16 -3.61
CA LEU A 369 -11.39 1.78 -3.37
C LEU A 369 -10.06 1.49 -4.06
N ILE A 370 -9.85 1.94 -5.31
CA ILE A 370 -8.56 1.82 -6.02
C ILE A 370 -7.44 2.50 -5.24
N ARG A 371 -7.64 3.76 -4.87
CA ARG A 371 -6.64 4.55 -4.13
C ARG A 371 -6.31 3.93 -2.77
N ARG A 372 -7.31 3.38 -2.07
CA ARG A 372 -7.09 2.61 -0.84
C ARG A 372 -6.31 1.33 -1.10
N GLY A 373 -6.57 0.63 -2.20
CA GLY A 373 -5.81 -0.54 -2.62
C GLY A 373 -4.31 -0.24 -2.76
N TYR A 374 -3.94 0.76 -3.56
CA TYR A 374 -2.55 1.17 -3.73
C TYR A 374 -1.91 1.67 -2.42
N ALA A 375 -2.67 2.39 -1.58
CA ALA A 375 -2.19 2.84 -0.27
C ALA A 375 -1.90 1.67 0.68
N TYR A 376 -2.73 0.62 0.69
CA TYR A 376 -2.43 -0.58 1.49
C TYR A 376 -1.25 -1.37 0.93
N ILE A 377 -1.10 -1.47 -0.39
CA ILE A 377 0.11 -2.07 -1.00
C ILE A 377 1.36 -1.30 -0.57
N TYR A 378 1.31 0.04 -0.62
CA TYR A 378 2.41 0.89 -0.15
C TYR A 378 2.77 0.62 1.32
N GLN A 379 1.75 0.58 2.17
CA GLN A 379 1.93 0.30 3.59
C GLN A 379 2.54 -1.09 3.83
N LEU A 380 2.11 -2.11 3.08
CA LEU A 380 2.66 -3.47 3.18
C LEU A 380 4.10 -3.54 2.68
N LEU A 381 4.45 -2.81 1.62
CA LEU A 381 5.82 -2.74 1.10
C LEU A 381 6.77 -2.05 2.10
N ILE A 382 6.33 -0.97 2.76
CA ILE A 382 7.14 -0.30 3.81
C ILE A 382 7.29 -1.19 5.04
N ALA A 383 6.25 -1.95 5.39
CA ALA A 383 6.25 -2.82 6.55
C ALA A 383 6.99 -4.16 6.31
N SER A 384 7.53 -4.39 5.10
CA SER A 384 8.32 -5.59 4.82
C SER A 384 9.67 -5.48 5.52
N GLU A 385 9.91 -6.43 6.42
CA GLU A 385 11.14 -6.53 7.19
C GLU A 385 12.24 -7.22 6.37
N PRO A 386 13.52 -6.86 6.54
CA PRO A 386 14.65 -7.46 5.84
C PRO A 386 15.02 -8.84 6.43
N VAL A 387 14.04 -9.74 6.52
CA VAL A 387 14.16 -11.06 7.13
C VAL A 387 13.56 -12.08 6.18
N SER A 388 14.37 -13.08 5.80
CA SER A 388 13.89 -14.14 4.92
C SER A 388 12.71 -14.91 5.53
N GLU A 389 11.83 -15.44 4.66
CA GLU A 389 10.65 -16.23 5.06
C GLU A 389 10.98 -17.33 6.09
N ALA A 390 12.18 -17.89 5.97
CA ALA A 390 12.66 -18.99 6.80
C ALA A 390 13.00 -18.56 8.25
N LEU A 391 13.33 -17.28 8.48
CA LEU A 391 13.61 -16.72 9.81
C LEU A 391 12.40 -16.04 10.45
N LEU A 392 11.32 -15.78 9.70
CA LEU A 392 10.10 -15.16 10.22
C LEU A 392 9.55 -15.83 11.49
N PRO A 393 9.54 -17.17 11.64
CA PRO A 393 9.05 -17.80 12.87
C PRO A 393 9.84 -17.40 14.12
N ILE A 394 11.16 -17.19 13.98
CA ILE A 394 12.04 -16.77 15.08
C ILE A 394 11.87 -15.28 15.33
N TYR A 395 11.92 -14.49 14.25
CA TYR A 395 11.77 -13.04 14.31
C TYR A 395 10.44 -12.62 14.96
N ASN A 396 9.32 -13.27 14.60
CA ASN A 396 8.01 -12.99 15.19
C ASN A 396 7.93 -13.34 16.69
N GLN A 397 8.62 -14.41 17.12
CA GLN A 397 8.71 -14.74 18.54
C GLN A 397 9.45 -13.66 19.31
N LEU A 398 10.55 -13.15 18.76
CA LEU A 398 11.32 -12.05 19.36
C LEU A 398 10.53 -10.74 19.37
N LEU A 399 9.80 -10.41 18.30
CA LEU A 399 8.93 -9.23 18.28
C LEU A 399 7.85 -9.28 19.37
N THR A 400 7.25 -10.46 19.55
CA THR A 400 6.26 -10.67 20.62
C THR A 400 6.90 -10.49 21.99
N LEU A 401 8.08 -11.07 22.18
CA LEU A 401 8.83 -10.99 23.43
C LEU A 401 9.23 -9.55 23.78
N ARG A 402 9.75 -8.81 22.79
CA ARG A 402 10.05 -7.37 22.92
C ARG A 402 8.82 -6.59 23.36
N ARG A 403 7.68 -6.79 22.70
CA ARG A 403 6.42 -6.10 23.06
C ARG A 403 6.06 -6.39 24.52
N CYS A 404 6.10 -7.66 24.94
CA CYS A 404 5.80 -8.00 26.32
C CYS A 404 6.77 -7.34 27.32
N LEU A 405 8.09 -7.37 27.05
CA LEU A 405 9.10 -6.73 27.91
C LEU A 405 8.89 -5.21 27.99
N VAL A 406 8.60 -4.55 26.87
CA VAL A 406 8.31 -3.10 26.84
C VAL A 406 7.05 -2.77 27.64
N GLU A 407 6.00 -3.59 27.55
CA GLU A 407 4.77 -3.37 28.34
C GLU A 407 5.02 -3.58 29.83
N VAL A 408 5.83 -4.58 30.22
CA VAL A 408 6.28 -4.74 31.62
C VAL A 408 7.03 -3.49 32.10
N LYS A 409 7.95 -2.96 31.30
CA LYS A 409 8.68 -1.73 31.62
C LYS A 409 7.75 -0.53 31.80
N LYS A 410 6.75 -0.37 30.93
CA LYS A 410 5.74 0.69 31.05
C LYS A 410 4.82 0.53 32.26
N ALA A 411 4.56 -0.70 32.68
CA ALA A 411 3.72 -1.00 33.84
C ALA A 411 4.44 -0.77 35.19
N GLY A 412 5.68 -0.26 35.17
CA GLY A 412 6.48 0.00 36.38
C GLY A 412 7.51 -1.08 36.69
N GLY A 413 7.76 -2.02 35.78
CA GLY A 413 8.75 -3.09 36.00
C GLY A 413 8.16 -4.31 36.71
N VAL A 414 9.00 -5.04 37.44
CA VAL A 414 8.61 -6.22 38.23
C VAL A 414 9.07 -6.04 39.66
N SER A 415 8.28 -6.51 40.63
CA SER A 415 8.64 -6.45 42.05
C SER A 415 9.64 -7.54 42.46
N ASN A 416 9.71 -8.64 41.69
CA ASN A 416 10.66 -9.73 41.94
C ASN A 416 11.37 -10.11 40.63
N PRO A 417 12.72 -10.13 40.60
CA PRO A 417 13.50 -10.59 39.45
C PRO A 417 13.10 -11.98 38.90
N ARG A 418 12.52 -12.85 39.73
CA ARG A 418 12.03 -14.17 39.32
C ARG A 418 10.87 -14.10 38.33
N GLU A 419 10.10 -13.02 38.32
CA GLU A 419 9.01 -12.80 37.36
C GLU A 419 9.53 -12.65 35.92
N LEU A 420 10.81 -12.32 35.75
CA LEU A 420 11.46 -12.25 34.44
C LEU A 420 11.93 -13.62 33.93
N TYR A 421 11.88 -14.67 34.75
CA TYR A 421 12.37 -16.01 34.39
C TYR A 421 11.71 -16.59 33.12
N PRO A 422 10.39 -16.49 32.90
CA PRO A 422 9.77 -16.95 31.65
C PRO A 422 10.35 -16.26 30.40
N TYR A 423 10.66 -14.96 30.49
CA TYR A 423 11.27 -14.20 29.40
C TYR A 423 12.71 -14.66 29.15
N SER A 424 13.51 -14.81 30.21
CA SER A 424 14.88 -15.32 30.10
C SER A 424 14.94 -16.74 29.53
N MET A 425 14.01 -17.62 29.95
CA MET A 425 13.90 -18.98 29.39
C MET A 425 13.55 -18.95 27.91
N LYS A 426 12.63 -18.08 27.50
CA LYS A 426 12.26 -17.95 26.09
C LYS A 426 13.41 -17.41 25.24
N LEU A 427 14.14 -16.40 25.74
CA LEU A 427 15.35 -15.86 25.09
C LEU A 427 16.40 -16.95 24.88
N ASN A 428 16.77 -17.66 25.95
CA ASN A 428 17.76 -18.72 25.89
C ASN A 428 17.30 -19.85 24.97
N SER A 429 16.01 -20.20 24.96
CA SER A 429 15.47 -21.18 24.03
C SER A 429 15.63 -20.76 22.57
N ILE A 430 15.52 -19.47 22.26
CA ILE A 430 15.72 -18.96 20.90
C ILE A 430 17.22 -18.93 20.58
N ASP A 431 18.06 -18.43 21.48
CA ASP A 431 19.51 -18.35 21.27
C ASP A 431 20.13 -19.74 21.06
N ASN A 432 19.66 -20.76 21.80
CA ASN A 432 20.06 -22.15 21.63
C ASN A 432 19.70 -22.76 20.25
N MET A 433 18.86 -22.10 19.45
CA MET A 433 18.60 -22.53 18.06
C MET A 433 19.77 -22.17 17.12
N ARG A 434 20.72 -21.35 17.57
CA ARG A 434 21.87 -20.92 16.77
C ARG A 434 22.96 -21.99 16.77
N VAL A 435 23.60 -22.12 15.62
CA VAL A 435 24.80 -22.95 15.42
C VAL A 435 25.91 -22.02 14.94
N ASP A 436 27.02 -21.98 15.67
CA ASP A 436 28.14 -21.05 15.45
C ASP A 436 27.71 -19.58 15.38
N GLY A 437 26.78 -19.19 16.28
CA GLY A 437 26.24 -17.83 16.33
C GLY A 437 25.30 -17.48 15.18
N LYS A 438 24.83 -18.45 14.38
CA LYS A 438 23.92 -18.20 13.24
C LYS A 438 22.68 -19.08 13.32
N PHE A 439 21.53 -18.55 12.90
CA PHE A 439 20.33 -19.35 12.71
C PHE A 439 20.44 -20.09 11.38
N GLN A 440 20.58 -21.42 11.42
CA GLN A 440 20.78 -22.27 10.24
C GLN A 440 19.54 -23.12 9.96
N ILE A 441 19.26 -23.38 8.68
CA ILE A 441 18.19 -24.31 8.24
C ILE A 441 18.83 -25.37 7.35
N GLY A 442 18.99 -26.57 7.88
CA GLY A 442 19.76 -27.62 7.21
C GLY A 442 21.22 -27.21 7.09
N LYS A 443 21.68 -26.95 5.86
CA LYS A 443 23.04 -26.46 5.58
C LYS A 443 23.09 -24.98 5.17
N ASP A 444 21.93 -24.35 5.05
CA ASP A 444 21.82 -23.00 4.52
C ASP A 444 21.77 -21.98 5.67
N ILE A 445 22.39 -20.83 5.47
CA ILE A 445 22.29 -19.66 6.34
C ILE A 445 21.31 -18.70 5.66
N PRO A 446 20.07 -18.55 6.17
CA PRO A 446 19.10 -17.65 5.56
C PRO A 446 19.48 -16.19 5.78
N GLU A 447 19.07 -15.33 4.85
CA GLU A 447 19.25 -13.87 4.93
C GLU A 447 18.43 -13.26 6.07
N GLY A 448 18.88 -12.10 6.56
CA GLY A 448 18.24 -11.37 7.66
C GLY A 448 18.79 -11.71 9.05
N GLN A 449 19.93 -12.41 9.13
CA GLN A 449 20.59 -12.75 10.41
C GLN A 449 20.83 -11.51 11.28
N GLY A 450 21.30 -10.41 10.68
CA GLY A 450 21.55 -9.15 11.39
C GLY A 450 20.30 -8.68 12.15
N ALA A 451 19.18 -8.52 11.45
CA ALA A 451 17.92 -8.09 12.05
C ALA A 451 17.42 -9.01 13.17
N VAL A 452 17.57 -10.33 13.03
CA VAL A 452 17.18 -11.28 14.09
C VAL A 452 18.13 -11.20 15.29
N ASN A 453 19.44 -11.08 15.05
CA ASN A 453 20.45 -10.96 16.11
C ASN A 453 20.32 -9.63 16.86
N ASP A 454 20.10 -8.53 16.16
CA ASP A 454 19.90 -7.20 16.76
C ASP A 454 18.65 -7.19 17.64
N LEU A 455 17.55 -7.78 17.17
CA LEU A 455 16.32 -7.90 17.96
C LEU A 455 16.48 -8.84 19.16
N LEU A 456 17.24 -9.92 19.02
CA LEU A 456 17.57 -10.81 20.12
C LEU A 456 18.38 -10.08 21.20
N ALA A 457 19.40 -9.31 20.80
CA ALA A 457 20.20 -8.47 21.68
C ALA A 457 19.32 -7.42 22.39
N GLU A 458 18.47 -6.70 21.64
CA GLU A 458 17.52 -5.72 22.22
C GLU A 458 16.63 -6.35 23.30
N CYS A 459 16.15 -7.58 23.09
CA CYS A 459 15.34 -8.26 24.10
C CYS A 459 16.16 -8.69 25.33
N TYR A 460 17.42 -9.11 25.16
CA TYR A 460 18.31 -9.37 26.29
C TYR A 460 18.60 -8.10 27.10
N ASP A 461 18.85 -6.98 26.42
CA ASP A 461 19.11 -5.68 27.05
C ASP A 461 17.89 -5.21 27.85
N LEU A 462 16.68 -5.26 27.26
CA LEU A 462 15.44 -4.92 27.96
C LEU A 462 15.20 -5.80 29.19
N ALA A 463 15.46 -7.11 29.09
CA ALA A 463 15.31 -8.03 30.20
C ALA A 463 16.34 -7.76 31.32
N TYR A 464 17.56 -7.39 30.95
CA TYR A 464 18.63 -7.03 31.90
C TYR A 464 18.34 -5.71 32.62
N GLU A 465 17.86 -4.70 31.90
CA GLU A 465 17.43 -3.42 32.48
C GLU A 465 16.33 -3.62 33.51
N LEU A 466 15.29 -4.40 33.17
CA LEU A 466 14.18 -4.71 34.08
C LEU A 466 14.64 -5.47 35.32
N ARG A 467 15.57 -6.42 35.16
CA ARG A 467 16.13 -7.17 36.29
C ARG A 467 16.90 -6.26 37.23
N THR A 468 17.77 -5.41 36.67
CA THR A 468 18.59 -4.49 37.46
C THR A 468 17.72 -3.51 38.24
N ALA A 469 16.65 -2.99 37.62
CA ALA A 469 15.69 -2.11 38.31
C ALA A 469 14.99 -2.82 39.48
N ALA A 470 14.53 -4.06 39.27
CA ALA A 470 13.88 -4.85 40.33
C ALA A 470 14.82 -5.19 41.49
N GLU A 471 16.09 -5.48 41.19
CA GLU A 471 17.12 -5.73 42.22
C GLU A 471 17.43 -4.46 43.04
N GLN A 472 17.43 -3.28 42.40
CA GLN A 472 17.62 -2.00 43.10
C GLN A 472 16.45 -1.68 44.04
N GLU A 473 15.21 -1.79 43.56
CA GLU A 473 14.02 -1.57 44.40
C GLU A 473 13.98 -2.53 45.60
N SER A 474 14.40 -3.80 45.41
CA SER A 474 14.45 -4.78 46.50
C SER A 474 15.54 -4.54 47.54
N ASN A 475 16.56 -3.72 47.23
CA ASN A 475 17.63 -3.37 48.16
C ASN A 475 17.37 -2.05 48.90
N ASP A 476 16.46 -1.21 48.37
CA ASP A 476 16.07 0.07 48.96
C ASP A 476 14.83 -0.05 49.88
N GLU A 477 14.13 -1.19 49.86
CA GLU A 477 13.14 -1.66 50.86
C GLU A 477 13.79 -2.47 51.99
#